data_AF-A0A420WDV1-F1
#
_entry.id   AF-A0A420WDV1-F1
#
_cell.length_a   1.000
_cell.length_b   1.000
_cell.length_c   1.000
_cell.angle_alpha   90.00
_cell.angle_beta   90.00
_cell.angle_gamma   90.00
#
_symmetry.space_group_name_H-M   'P 1'
#
loop_
_entity.id
_entity.type
_entity.pdbx_description
1 polymer ?
#
loop_
_entity_poly.entity_id
_entity_poly.type
_entity_poly.pdbx_seq_one_letter_code
_entity_poly.pdbx_strand_id
1 'polypeptide(L)'
;MAKLRSPKLRYLASIAGCIFLIFSVWCSAIAQTNGNLPPKGLTFTAARSLDATNTASASCGKTSQGDPMCNPYEGDTYCSTALPLLCILDIDAPVPSTLSDSKYWSGGVLAKSSPWRGTDISTLKQANGICTQSFGKKWRVASFHDGGGWAVEGYGVLSEKGDSDDAVSLWVDIKDQPSGTCWSR
;
A
#
# COMPACT_ATOMS: atom_id res chain seq x y z
N MET A 1 21.07 76.32 25.91
CA MET A 1 21.54 76.24 27.30
C MET A 1 21.55 74.77 27.70
N ALA A 2 22.71 74.14 27.70
CA ALA A 2 23.64 74.01 28.82
C ALA A 2 23.46 72.64 29.51
N LYS A 3 24.39 71.76 29.16
CA LYS A 3 24.63 70.40 29.65
C LYS A 3 25.25 70.51 31.05
N LEU A 4 24.69 69.82 32.06
CA LEU A 4 25.35 69.64 33.36
C LEU A 4 25.21 68.19 33.83
N ARG A 5 26.33 67.67 34.35
CA ARG A 5 26.65 66.26 34.59
C ARG A 5 26.43 65.85 36.05
N SER A 6 26.08 64.56 36.22
CA SER A 6 26.50 63.61 37.29
C SER A 6 25.89 63.83 38.70
N PRO A 7 25.76 62.78 39.57
CA PRO A 7 26.81 61.83 39.95
C PRO A 7 26.44 60.33 39.95
N LYS A 8 27.51 59.53 40.01
CA LYS A 8 27.55 58.08 40.20
C LYS A 8 27.07 57.71 41.60
N LEU A 9 26.17 56.73 41.72
CA LEU A 9 25.94 56.01 42.96
C LEU A 9 26.29 54.53 42.73
N ARG A 10 27.37 54.10 43.37
CA ARG A 10 27.74 52.69 43.50
C ARG A 10 26.91 52.10 44.64
N TYR A 11 26.16 51.04 44.39
CA TYR A 11 25.61 50.19 45.44
C TYR A 11 25.89 48.71 45.14
N LEU A 12 26.84 48.20 45.93
CA LEU A 12 26.92 46.90 46.58
C LEU A 12 26.32 45.68 45.87
N ALA A 13 27.21 44.73 45.58
CA ALA A 13 26.90 43.34 45.33
C ALA A 13 26.04 42.76 46.47
N SER A 14 24.97 42.05 46.10
CA SER A 14 24.37 41.05 46.97
C SER A 14 24.01 39.83 46.12
N ILE A 15 24.68 38.73 46.44
CA ILE A 15 24.48 37.40 45.88
C ILE A 15 23.18 36.88 46.49
N ALA A 16 22.11 36.90 45.73
CA ALA A 16 20.93 36.06 45.96
C ALA A 16 20.94 35.02 44.84
N GLY A 17 21.49 33.82 45.06
CA GLY A 17 20.82 32.84 45.91
C GLY A 17 19.77 32.13 45.08
N CYS A 18 20.22 31.34 44.09
CA CYS A 18 19.39 30.36 43.40
C CYS A 18 18.91 29.32 44.42
N ILE A 19 17.75 29.58 45.02
CA ILE A 19 17.00 28.55 45.73
C ILE A 19 16.32 27.72 44.65
N PHE A 20 16.94 26.57 44.37
CA PHE A 20 16.37 25.45 43.64
C PHE A 20 15.08 24.99 44.35
N LEU A 21 13.93 25.45 43.85
CA LEU A 21 12.69 24.71 44.02
C LEU A 21 12.59 23.74 42.84
N ILE A 22 12.86 22.48 43.16
CA ILE A 22 12.81 21.33 42.27
C ILE A 22 11.34 21.01 41.99
N PHE A 23 10.67 21.82 41.17
CA PHE A 23 9.52 21.34 40.42
C PHE A 23 10.06 20.69 39.17
N SER A 24 10.23 19.37 39.21
CA SER A 24 10.51 18.54 38.05
C SER A 24 9.38 18.70 37.05
N VAL A 25 9.52 19.67 36.15
CA VAL A 25 8.69 19.80 34.96
C VAL A 25 8.97 18.57 34.13
N TRP A 26 8.10 17.56 34.26
CA TRP A 26 7.96 16.53 33.26
C TRP A 26 7.46 17.21 31.99
N CYS A 27 8.40 17.76 31.22
CA CYS A 27 8.16 18.15 29.85
C CYS A 27 8.10 16.84 29.06
N SER A 28 6.93 16.18 29.09
CA SER A 28 6.64 15.11 28.14
C SER A 28 6.74 15.73 26.76
N ALA A 29 7.82 15.44 26.03
CA ALA A 29 7.92 15.75 24.62
C ALA A 29 6.81 14.98 23.91
N ILE A 30 5.68 15.66 23.65
CA ILE A 30 4.68 15.17 22.72
C ILE A 30 5.36 15.22 21.36
N ALA A 31 5.82 14.07 20.86
CA ALA A 31 6.23 13.94 19.47
C ALA A 31 5.02 14.28 18.62
N GLN A 32 5.03 15.48 18.05
CA GLN A 32 4.02 15.94 17.11
C GLN A 32 4.22 15.11 15.83
N THR A 33 3.43 14.03 15.67
CA THR A 33 3.35 13.33 14.40
C THR A 33 2.76 14.33 13.41
N ASN A 34 3.60 14.91 12.56
CA ASN A 34 3.13 15.66 11.40
C ASN A 34 2.08 14.78 10.71
N GLY A 35 0.88 15.33 10.50
CA GLY A 35 -0.33 14.60 10.11
C GLY A 35 -0.32 14.00 8.71
N ASN A 36 0.70 13.21 8.37
CA ASN A 36 0.69 12.37 7.19
C ASN A 36 -0.23 11.17 7.45
N LEU A 37 -1.25 11.05 6.61
CA LEU A 37 -2.08 9.85 6.58
C LEU A 37 -1.19 8.62 6.34
N PRO A 38 -1.48 7.48 6.99
CA PRO A 38 -0.76 6.24 6.71
C PRO A 38 -0.83 5.90 5.22
N PRO A 39 0.26 5.41 4.61
CA PRO A 39 0.29 5.10 3.18
C PRO A 39 -0.71 3.98 2.86
N LYS A 40 -1.27 4.06 1.65
CA LYS A 40 -2.15 3.04 1.10
C LYS A 40 -1.55 2.45 -0.17
N GLY A 41 -1.99 1.24 -0.48
CA GLY A 41 -1.73 0.56 -1.74
C GLY A 41 -3.02 0.20 -2.44
N LEU A 42 -2.90 0.02 -3.74
CA LEU A 42 -3.94 -0.48 -4.60
C LEU A 42 -4.20 -1.97 -4.33
N THR A 43 -5.49 -2.33 -4.23
CA THR A 43 -5.89 -3.73 -4.19
C THR A 43 -6.91 -4.07 -5.27
N PHE A 44 -6.84 -5.31 -5.74
CA PHE A 44 -7.92 -5.95 -6.49
C PHE A 44 -8.57 -7.04 -5.66
N THR A 45 -9.86 -7.23 -5.85
CA THR A 45 -10.62 -8.30 -5.25
C THR A 45 -10.66 -9.48 -6.22
N ALA A 46 -10.20 -10.64 -5.76
CA ALA A 46 -10.32 -11.89 -6.50
C ALA A 46 -11.79 -12.26 -6.69
N ALA A 47 -12.20 -12.50 -7.93
CA ALA A 47 -13.50 -13.09 -8.20
C ALA A 47 -13.48 -14.59 -7.90
N ARG A 48 -14.65 -15.12 -7.56
CA ARG A 48 -14.87 -16.56 -7.55
C ARG A 48 -14.88 -17.06 -8.99
N SER A 49 -14.07 -18.07 -9.29
CA SER A 49 -14.19 -18.77 -10.57
C SER A 49 -15.52 -19.54 -10.54
N LEU A 50 -16.52 -19.02 -11.25
CA LEU A 50 -17.86 -19.61 -11.33
C LEU A 50 -17.97 -20.65 -12.45
N ASP A 51 -16.96 -20.71 -13.32
CA ASP A 51 -16.98 -21.46 -14.56
C ASP A 51 -15.85 -22.51 -14.54
N ALA A 52 -16.06 -23.65 -15.19
CA ALA A 52 -15.05 -24.72 -15.30
C ALA A 52 -13.88 -24.38 -16.25
N THR A 53 -13.61 -23.10 -16.49
CA THR A 53 -12.72 -22.58 -17.53
C THR A 53 -11.25 -22.55 -17.13
N ASN A 54 -10.90 -22.95 -15.90
CA ASN A 54 -9.56 -22.82 -15.31
C ASN A 54 -9.00 -21.39 -15.41
N THR A 55 -9.89 -20.40 -15.48
CA THR A 55 -9.54 -18.98 -15.48
C THR A 55 -9.83 -18.38 -14.11
N ALA A 56 -9.02 -17.40 -13.76
CA ALA A 56 -9.23 -16.54 -12.60
C ALA A 56 -9.26 -15.08 -13.02
N SER A 57 -9.94 -14.28 -12.22
CA SER A 57 -9.95 -12.83 -12.37
C SER A 57 -9.80 -12.15 -11.02
N ALA A 58 -9.16 -10.99 -11.05
CA ALA A 58 -9.12 -10.06 -9.94
C ALA A 58 -9.43 -8.67 -10.48
N SER A 59 -10.26 -7.90 -9.78
CA SER A 59 -10.70 -6.59 -10.26
C SER A 59 -10.86 -5.58 -9.14
N CYS A 60 -10.88 -4.32 -9.52
CA CYS A 60 -11.24 -3.20 -8.66
C CYS A 60 -12.66 -3.30 -8.10
N GLY A 61 -13.53 -4.14 -8.68
CA GLY A 61 -14.95 -4.20 -8.36
C GLY A 61 -15.70 -2.90 -8.70
N LYS A 62 -17.01 -2.91 -8.45
CA LYS A 62 -17.85 -1.70 -8.52
C LYS A 62 -18.89 -1.72 -7.41
N THR A 63 -19.23 -0.55 -6.88
CA THR A 63 -20.36 -0.37 -5.96
C THR A 63 -21.68 -0.60 -6.69
N SER A 64 -22.80 -0.64 -5.95
CA SER A 64 -24.15 -0.69 -6.54
C SER A 64 -24.47 0.50 -7.45
N GLN A 65 -23.73 1.61 -7.30
CA GLN A 65 -23.85 2.84 -8.09
C GLN A 65 -22.91 2.82 -9.31
N GLY A 66 -22.05 1.80 -9.45
CA GLY A 66 -21.12 1.65 -10.55
C GLY A 66 -19.74 2.29 -10.32
N ASP A 67 -19.52 2.89 -9.15
CA ASP A 67 -18.23 3.51 -8.80
C ASP A 67 -17.17 2.42 -8.52
N PRO A 68 -15.90 2.61 -8.94
CA PRO A 68 -14.83 1.67 -8.61
C PRO A 68 -14.64 1.52 -7.10
N MET A 69 -14.39 0.30 -6.61
CA MET A 69 -14.16 0.06 -5.16
C MET A 69 -12.69 0.18 -4.74
N CYS A 70 -11.78 0.35 -5.71
CA CYS A 70 -10.35 0.58 -5.50
C CYS A 70 -9.94 1.97 -6.00
N ASN A 71 -8.76 2.45 -5.59
CA ASN A 71 -8.24 3.75 -6.00
C ASN A 71 -6.80 3.61 -6.54
N PRO A 72 -6.59 3.62 -7.87
CA PRO A 72 -5.26 3.50 -8.46
C PRO A 72 -4.37 4.73 -8.23
N TYR A 73 -4.94 5.89 -7.92
CA TYR A 73 -4.18 7.14 -7.78
C TYR A 73 -3.51 7.26 -6.41
N GLU A 74 -4.21 6.89 -5.34
CA GLU A 74 -3.75 7.07 -3.96
C GLU A 74 -3.70 5.77 -3.15
N GLY A 75 -4.16 4.66 -3.73
CA GLY A 75 -4.39 3.41 -3.01
C GLY A 75 -5.70 3.41 -2.24
N ASP A 76 -6.22 2.23 -1.98
CA ASP A 76 -7.50 2.01 -1.28
C ASP A 76 -7.31 1.35 0.09
N THR A 77 -6.24 0.58 0.26
CA THR A 77 -6.01 -0.23 1.45
C THR A 77 -4.75 0.19 2.17
N TYR A 78 -4.81 0.34 3.50
CA TYR A 78 -3.63 0.69 4.30
C TYR A 78 -2.51 -0.34 4.14
N CYS A 79 -1.29 0.13 3.91
CA CYS A 79 -0.13 -0.75 3.74
C CYS A 79 0.21 -1.58 4.99
N SER A 80 -0.32 -1.23 6.16
CA SER A 80 -0.19 -2.04 7.37
C SER A 80 -1.05 -3.31 7.34
N THR A 81 -2.04 -3.42 6.45
CA THR A 81 -2.90 -4.60 6.30
C THR A 81 -2.12 -5.78 5.72
N ALA A 82 -2.28 -6.97 6.28
CA ALA A 82 -1.70 -8.19 5.71
C ALA A 82 -2.63 -8.75 4.64
N LEU A 83 -2.24 -8.66 3.36
CA LEU A 83 -2.98 -9.23 2.22
C LEU A 83 -2.05 -10.04 1.32
N PRO A 84 -2.55 -11.08 0.63
CA PRO A 84 -1.78 -11.77 -0.38
C PRO A 84 -1.43 -10.84 -1.57
N LEU A 85 -0.32 -11.09 -2.24
CA LEU A 85 0.00 -10.43 -3.51
C LEU A 85 -0.71 -11.18 -4.64
N LEU A 86 -1.24 -10.44 -5.61
CA LEU A 86 -1.58 -11.02 -6.89
C LEU A 86 -0.28 -11.25 -7.66
N CYS A 87 0.04 -12.50 -7.95
CA CYS A 87 1.21 -12.89 -8.70
C CYS A 87 0.80 -13.34 -10.11
N ILE A 88 1.64 -13.01 -11.09
CA ILE A 88 1.44 -13.39 -12.49
C ILE A 88 2.71 -14.03 -13.06
N LEU A 89 2.49 -15.05 -13.90
CA LEU A 89 3.47 -15.58 -14.84
C LEU A 89 3.02 -15.25 -16.26
N ASP A 90 3.79 -14.41 -16.94
CA ASP A 90 3.55 -14.08 -18.34
C ASP A 90 3.91 -15.28 -19.23
N ILE A 91 2.91 -15.83 -19.94
CA ILE A 91 3.10 -16.96 -20.86
C ILE A 91 2.58 -16.68 -22.28
N ASP A 92 2.14 -15.44 -22.55
CA ASP A 92 1.57 -15.00 -23.83
C ASP A 92 0.47 -15.93 -24.35
N ALA A 93 -0.35 -16.46 -23.44
CA ALA A 93 -1.38 -17.41 -23.76
C ALA A 93 -2.51 -16.77 -24.58
N PRO A 94 -3.08 -17.51 -25.57
CA PRO A 94 -4.27 -17.06 -26.25
C PRO A 94 -5.47 -17.04 -25.31
N VAL A 95 -6.42 -16.15 -25.61
CA VAL A 95 -7.73 -16.10 -24.94
C VAL A 95 -8.41 -17.47 -25.09
N PRO A 96 -8.88 -18.10 -24.00
CA PRO A 96 -9.66 -19.32 -24.06
C PRO A 96 -10.96 -19.09 -24.83
N SER A 97 -11.35 -20.01 -25.71
CA SER A 97 -12.62 -19.90 -26.48
C SER A 97 -13.86 -19.90 -25.59
N THR A 98 -13.73 -20.32 -24.33
CA THR A 98 -14.81 -20.33 -23.33
C THR A 98 -14.98 -19.00 -22.62
N LEU A 99 -14.03 -18.06 -22.75
CA LEU A 99 -14.09 -16.76 -22.12
C LEU A 99 -14.94 -15.82 -22.98
N SER A 100 -16.11 -15.42 -22.48
CA SER A 100 -17.09 -14.63 -23.25
C SER A 100 -16.69 -13.17 -23.45
N ASP A 101 -15.94 -12.59 -22.52
CA ASP A 101 -15.36 -11.26 -22.60
C ASP A 101 -13.87 -11.36 -22.29
N SER A 102 -13.03 -10.88 -23.20
CA SER A 102 -11.56 -10.97 -23.10
C SER A 102 -10.91 -9.61 -22.85
N LYS A 103 -11.71 -8.58 -22.54
CA LYS A 103 -11.24 -7.21 -22.34
C LYS A 103 -10.08 -7.11 -21.36
N TYR A 104 -10.04 -7.97 -20.33
CA TYR A 104 -9.04 -7.93 -19.26
C TYR A 104 -8.05 -9.09 -19.31
N TRP A 105 -8.00 -9.83 -20.43
CA TRP A 105 -7.11 -10.96 -20.61
C TRP A 105 -5.64 -10.53 -20.64
N SER A 106 -4.85 -11.06 -19.72
CA SER A 106 -3.40 -10.80 -19.63
C SER A 106 -2.53 -11.74 -20.45
N GLY A 107 -3.06 -12.90 -20.85
CA GLY A 107 -2.24 -13.99 -21.40
C GLY A 107 -1.33 -14.66 -20.35
N GLY A 108 -1.54 -14.38 -19.06
CA GLY A 108 -0.75 -14.94 -17.97
C GLY A 108 -1.45 -16.07 -17.19
N VAL A 109 -0.70 -16.62 -16.24
CA VAL A 109 -1.23 -17.46 -15.15
C VAL A 109 -1.22 -16.63 -13.87
N LEU A 110 -2.35 -16.59 -13.17
CA LEU A 110 -2.56 -15.86 -11.93
C LEU A 110 -2.52 -16.80 -10.73
N ALA A 111 -1.91 -16.33 -9.64
CA ALA A 111 -1.91 -16.99 -8.34
C ALA A 111 -1.87 -15.97 -7.20
N LYS A 112 -2.30 -16.36 -6.00
CA LYS A 112 -2.20 -15.52 -4.78
C LYS A 112 -1.09 -16.04 -3.87
N SER A 113 -0.19 -15.18 -3.40
CA SER A 113 0.84 -15.57 -2.43
C SER A 113 0.26 -15.83 -1.02
N SER A 114 1.11 -16.13 -0.04
CA SER A 114 0.74 -15.93 1.38
C SER A 114 0.50 -14.44 1.67
N PRO A 115 -0.25 -14.06 2.73
CA PRO A 115 -0.43 -12.67 3.10
C PRO A 115 0.86 -11.99 3.58
N TRP A 116 1.06 -10.73 3.17
CA TRP A 116 2.15 -9.84 3.60
C TRP A 116 1.59 -8.45 3.93
N ARG A 117 2.14 -7.79 4.95
CA ARG A 117 1.88 -6.36 5.13
C ARG A 117 2.61 -5.60 4.03
N GLY A 118 1.93 -4.67 3.37
CA GLY A 118 2.56 -3.77 2.40
C GLY A 118 3.76 -3.01 2.99
N THR A 119 3.72 -2.65 4.28
CA THR A 119 4.84 -2.01 5.00
C THR A 119 6.09 -2.88 5.13
N ASP A 120 5.95 -4.21 5.03
CA ASP A 120 7.08 -5.14 5.10
C ASP A 120 7.76 -5.34 3.73
N ILE A 121 7.19 -4.75 2.67
CA ILE A 121 7.67 -4.81 1.29
C ILE A 121 8.25 -3.45 0.92
N SER A 122 9.58 -3.33 0.94
CA SER A 122 10.24 -2.05 0.72
C SER A 122 10.37 -1.68 -0.75
N THR A 123 10.49 -2.65 -1.65
CA THR A 123 10.79 -2.43 -3.08
C THR A 123 9.97 -3.34 -4.00
N LEU A 124 9.77 -2.92 -5.24
CA LEU A 124 9.18 -3.75 -6.30
C LEU A 124 9.98 -5.05 -6.50
N LYS A 125 11.32 -4.99 -6.37
CA LYS A 125 12.16 -6.19 -6.42
C LYS A 125 11.79 -7.19 -5.33
N GLN A 126 11.47 -6.73 -4.12
CA GLN A 126 11.01 -7.58 -3.03
C GLN A 126 9.62 -8.15 -3.28
N ALA A 127 8.68 -7.34 -3.80
CA ALA A 127 7.35 -7.80 -4.20
C ALA A 127 7.45 -8.94 -5.25
N ASN A 128 8.27 -8.73 -6.28
CA ASN A 128 8.57 -9.77 -7.28
C ASN A 128 9.24 -10.99 -6.64
N GLY A 129 10.14 -10.77 -5.67
CA GLY A 129 10.81 -11.83 -4.92
C GLY A 129 9.83 -12.73 -4.16
N ILE A 130 8.76 -12.18 -3.58
CA ILE A 130 7.70 -12.95 -2.92
C ILE A 130 7.00 -13.87 -3.92
N CYS A 131 6.61 -13.36 -5.08
CA CYS A 131 5.99 -14.17 -6.13
C CYS A 131 6.95 -15.23 -6.69
N THR A 132 8.21 -14.87 -6.92
CA THR A 132 9.24 -15.82 -7.36
C THR A 132 9.49 -16.92 -6.33
N GLN A 133 9.51 -16.59 -5.03
CA GLN A 133 9.69 -17.57 -3.96
C GLN A 133 8.48 -18.51 -3.84
N SER A 134 7.27 -17.98 -4.05
CA SER A 134 6.04 -18.76 -3.92
C SER A 134 5.83 -19.73 -5.08
N PHE A 135 6.17 -19.34 -6.31
CA PHE A 135 5.75 -20.06 -7.51
C PHE A 135 6.89 -20.39 -8.49
N GLY A 136 8.11 -19.93 -8.21
CA GLY A 136 9.30 -20.19 -9.01
C GLY A 136 9.71 -19.03 -9.91
N LYS A 137 10.72 -19.29 -10.75
CA LYS A 137 11.34 -18.25 -11.60
C LYS A 137 10.30 -17.61 -12.53
N LYS A 138 10.51 -16.32 -12.84
CA LYS A 138 9.69 -15.46 -13.72
C LYS A 138 8.35 -15.00 -13.17
N TRP A 139 7.89 -15.55 -12.04
CA TRP A 139 6.72 -14.99 -11.36
C TRP A 139 7.04 -13.63 -10.76
N ARG A 140 6.14 -12.68 -10.98
CA ARG A 140 6.23 -11.30 -10.50
C ARG A 140 4.90 -10.87 -9.87
N VAL A 141 4.91 -9.77 -9.13
CA VAL A 141 3.64 -9.14 -8.74
C VAL A 141 2.93 -8.65 -10.01
N ALA A 142 1.62 -8.83 -10.05
CA ALA A 142 0.79 -8.34 -11.14
C ALA A 142 0.66 -6.81 -11.06
N SER A 143 0.58 -6.20 -12.23
CA SER A 143 0.37 -4.78 -12.44
C SER A 143 -1.11 -4.51 -12.73
N PHE A 144 -1.60 -3.35 -12.30
CA PHE A 144 -2.90 -2.81 -12.70
C PHE A 144 -3.10 -2.87 -14.23
N HIS A 145 -2.01 -2.71 -14.99
CA HIS A 145 -2.03 -2.66 -16.45
C HIS A 145 -1.89 -4.02 -17.14
N ASP A 146 -1.70 -5.13 -16.41
CA ASP A 146 -1.52 -6.46 -17.04
C ASP A 146 -2.78 -6.93 -17.79
N GLY A 147 -3.96 -6.47 -17.40
CA GLY A 147 -5.22 -6.65 -18.14
C GLY A 147 -5.72 -5.37 -18.84
N GLY A 148 -4.88 -4.35 -19.01
CA GLY A 148 -5.30 -3.05 -19.57
C GLY A 148 -6.01 -2.10 -18.59
N GLY A 149 -5.97 -2.40 -17.29
CA GLY A 149 -6.51 -1.55 -16.22
C GLY A 149 -7.80 -2.08 -15.61
N TRP A 150 -8.04 -1.75 -14.33
CA TRP A 150 -9.26 -2.05 -13.55
C TRP A 150 -9.57 -3.52 -13.25
N ALA A 151 -9.07 -4.45 -14.05
CA ALA A 151 -9.09 -5.88 -13.79
C ALA A 151 -7.94 -6.58 -14.52
N VAL A 152 -7.71 -7.82 -14.11
CA VAL A 152 -6.80 -8.74 -14.78
C VAL A 152 -7.40 -10.13 -14.77
N GLU A 153 -7.34 -10.79 -15.92
CA GLU A 153 -7.80 -12.14 -16.15
C GLU A 153 -6.65 -12.99 -16.69
N GLY A 154 -6.64 -14.26 -16.33
CA GLY A 154 -5.64 -15.21 -16.78
C GLY A 154 -6.07 -16.63 -16.42
N TYR A 155 -5.21 -17.60 -16.74
CA TYR A 155 -5.38 -18.94 -16.21
C TYR A 155 -5.10 -18.97 -14.71
N GLY A 156 -5.68 -19.91 -13.98
CA GLY A 156 -5.38 -20.13 -12.56
C GLY A 156 -6.61 -20.15 -11.67
N VAL A 157 -6.36 -20.15 -10.36
CA VAL A 157 -7.38 -20.17 -9.31
C VAL A 157 -6.95 -19.23 -8.19
N LEU A 158 -7.74 -18.18 -7.94
CA LEU A 158 -7.45 -17.18 -6.89
C LEU A 158 -8.36 -17.35 -5.66
N SER A 159 -9.44 -18.11 -5.78
CA SER A 159 -10.34 -18.46 -4.70
C SER A 159 -10.82 -19.89 -4.91
N GLU A 160 -10.84 -20.68 -3.84
CA GLU A 160 -11.24 -22.09 -3.90
C GLU A 160 -12.68 -22.26 -3.39
N LYS A 161 -13.34 -23.34 -3.82
CA LYS A 161 -14.66 -23.71 -3.34
C LYS A 161 -14.56 -24.07 -1.84
N GLY A 162 -14.96 -23.17 -0.96
CA GLY A 162 -14.87 -23.35 0.50
C GLY A 162 -14.12 -22.24 1.22
N ASP A 163 -13.43 -21.35 0.49
CA ASP A 163 -13.16 -20.00 0.98
C ASP A 163 -14.53 -19.40 1.41
N SER A 164 -14.61 -18.77 2.58
CA SER A 164 -15.81 -18.01 2.96
C SER A 164 -16.17 -17.09 1.80
N ASP A 165 -17.44 -16.73 1.62
CA ASP A 165 -17.89 -15.82 0.54
C ASP A 165 -17.23 -14.41 0.60
N ASP A 166 -16.24 -14.23 1.49
CA ASP A 166 -15.35 -13.10 1.60
C ASP A 166 -14.37 -13.10 0.43
N ALA A 167 -14.70 -12.30 -0.57
CA ALA A 167 -13.81 -12.04 -1.68
C ALA A 167 -12.41 -11.59 -1.18
N VAL A 168 -11.35 -12.17 -1.74
CA VAL A 168 -9.99 -11.96 -1.26
C VAL A 168 -9.40 -10.71 -1.91
N SER A 169 -9.12 -9.67 -1.13
CA SER A 169 -8.33 -8.51 -1.58
C SER A 169 -6.86 -8.89 -1.74
N LEU A 170 -6.25 -8.44 -2.84
CA LEU A 170 -4.91 -8.77 -3.29
C LEU A 170 -4.12 -7.50 -3.56
N TRP A 171 -2.89 -7.43 -3.09
CA TRP A 171 -1.97 -6.35 -3.46
C TRP A 171 -1.64 -6.40 -4.95
N VAL A 172 -1.69 -5.23 -5.59
CA VAL A 172 -1.38 -5.03 -7.02
C VAL A 172 -0.37 -3.90 -7.17
N ASP A 173 0.57 -4.04 -8.10
CA ASP A 173 1.51 -2.98 -8.46
C ASP A 173 0.88 -1.96 -9.41
N ILE A 174 1.23 -0.69 -9.32
CA ILE A 174 0.87 0.31 -10.33
C ILE A 174 2.04 1.26 -10.60
N LYS A 175 2.56 1.19 -11.83
CA LYS A 175 3.82 1.86 -12.19
C LYS A 175 3.73 3.36 -12.32
N ASP A 176 2.66 3.81 -12.94
CA ASP A 176 2.40 5.19 -13.26
C ASP A 176 1.80 5.98 -12.08
N GLN A 177 1.46 5.29 -10.97
CA GLN A 177 0.98 5.90 -9.74
C GLN A 177 1.76 5.41 -8.51
N PRO A 178 3.00 5.90 -8.28
CA PRO A 178 3.82 5.47 -7.14
C PRO A 178 3.14 5.65 -5.77
N SER A 179 2.27 6.65 -5.63
CA SER A 179 1.46 6.87 -4.42
C SER A 179 0.40 5.81 -4.17
N GLY A 180 -0.01 5.08 -5.22
CA GLY A 180 -0.97 3.98 -5.13
C GLY A 180 -0.34 2.62 -4.83
N THR A 181 0.93 2.56 -4.45
CA THR A 181 1.66 1.32 -4.19
C THR A 181 2.36 1.37 -2.83
N CYS A 182 2.40 0.25 -2.11
CA CYS A 182 3.02 0.19 -0.77
C CYS A 182 4.54 0.12 -0.77
N TRP A 183 5.17 -0.10 -1.92
CA TRP A 183 6.61 -0.29 -2.09
C TRP A 183 7.20 0.72 -3.07
N SER A 184 8.50 0.96 -2.92
CA SER A 184 9.28 1.82 -3.83
C SER A 184 9.72 1.09 -5.10
N ARG A 185 10.18 1.83 -6.11
CA ARG A 185 10.72 1.31 -7.37
C ARG A 185 12.24 1.37 -7.40
#